data_AF-M7U831-F1
#
_entry.id   AF-M7U831-F1
#
_cell.length_a   1.000
_cell.length_b   1.000
_cell.length_c   1.000
_cell.angle_alpha   90.00
_cell.angle_beta   90.00
_cell.angle_gamma   90.00
#
_symmetry.space_group_name_H-M   'P 1'
#
loop_
_entity.id
_entity.type
_entity.pdbx_description
1 polymer ?
#
loop_
_entity_poly.entity_id
_entity_poly.type
_entity_poly.pdbx_seq_one_letter_code
_entity_poly.pdbx_strand_id
1 'polypeptide(L)' 'MAGHDHVLAVDPALVKYSNMSTNRHKYFRWTGRTAAISFVFGAVIPSIVGYMAIKTEGKWDMRGKRRGDTIAEF' A
#
# COMPACT_ATOMS: atom_id res chain seq x y z
N MET A 1 5.50 2.11 39.78
CA MET A 1 4.60 1.22 39.02
C MET A 1 4.83 -0.19 39.54
N ALA A 2 4.05 -0.63 40.53
CA ALA A 2 4.08 -2.02 40.98
C ALA A 2 3.11 -2.81 40.11
N GLY A 3 3.63 -3.48 39.08
CA GLY A 3 2.86 -4.33 38.17
C GLY A 3 3.10 -5.79 38.52
N HIS A 4 2.05 -6.61 38.45
CA HIS A 4 2.11 -8.04 38.68
C HIS A 4 3.00 -8.71 37.61
N ASP A 5 4.21 -9.12 38.01
CA ASP A 5 5.38 -9.31 37.13
C ASP A 5 5.40 -10.62 36.30
N HIS A 6 4.30 -11.40 36.18
CA HIS A 6 4.40 -12.76 35.60
C HIS A 6 3.13 -13.33 34.95
N VAL A 7 2.19 -12.50 34.47
CA VAL A 7 0.94 -13.03 33.85
C VAL A 7 1.18 -13.72 32.51
N LEU A 8 2.23 -13.33 31.78
CA LEU A 8 2.50 -13.81 30.43
C LEU A 8 3.79 -14.61 30.39
N ALA A 9 3.70 -15.86 29.94
CA ALA A 9 4.86 -16.64 29.53
C ALA A 9 5.43 -16.02 28.25
N VAL A 10 6.47 -15.20 28.40
CA VAL A 10 7.12 -14.52 27.27
C VAL A 10 8.06 -15.51 26.59
N ASP A 11 7.64 -16.01 25.42
CA ASP A 11 8.53 -16.80 24.57
C ASP A 11 9.62 -15.89 23.96
N PRO A 12 10.92 -16.13 24.28
CA PRO A 12 12.02 -15.33 23.74
C PRO A 12 12.09 -15.39 22.21
N ALA A 13 11.63 -16.47 21.56
CA ALA A 13 11.60 -16.57 20.11
C ALA A 13 10.59 -15.59 19.48
N LEU A 14 9.39 -15.49 20.06
CA LEU A 14 8.37 -14.53 19.62
C LEU A 14 8.81 -13.08 19.84
N VAL A 15 9.45 -12.79 20.97
CA VAL A 15 10.03 -11.46 21.22
C VAL A 15 11.09 -11.11 20.18
N LYS A 16 11.99 -12.05 19.86
CA LYS A 16 13.02 -11.85 18.83
C LYS A 16 12.40 -11.63 17.45
N TYR A 17 11.39 -12.42 17.07
CA TYR A 17 10.69 -12.26 15.80
C TYR A 17 10.02 -10.88 15.69
N SER A 18 9.31 -10.46 16.73
CA SER A 18 8.70 -9.12 16.79
C SER A 18 9.76 -8.03 16.62
N ASN A 19 10.87 -8.14 17.36
CA ASN A 19 11.99 -7.20 17.27
C ASN A 19 12.64 -7.17 15.88
N MET A 20 12.73 -8.29 15.16
CA MET A 20 13.23 -8.30 13.78
C MET A 20 12.28 -7.58 12.81
N SER A 21 10.97 -7.70 13.01
CA SER A 21 9.97 -7.02 12.18
C SER A 21 9.99 -5.50 12.41
N THR A 22 9.97 -5.06 13.67
CA THR A 22 9.98 -3.64 14.03
C THR A 22 11.28 -2.94 13.62
N ASN A 23 12.43 -3.61 13.80
CA ASN A 23 13.74 -3.06 13.44
C ASN A 23 14.15 -3.35 11.98
N ARG A 24 13.26 -3.87 11.13
CA ARG A 24 13.58 -4.24 9.74
C ARG A 24 14.20 -3.09 8.94
N HIS A 25 13.75 -1.86 9.18
CA HIS A 25 14.28 -0.65 8.54
C HIS A 25 15.77 -0.41 8.82
N LYS A 26 16.27 -0.81 10.00
CA LYS A 26 17.69 -0.65 10.38
C LYS A 26 18.61 -1.55 9.56
N TYR A 27 18.11 -2.70 9.15
CA TYR A 27 18.87 -3.71 8.39
C TYR A 27 18.58 -3.68 6.89
N PHE A 28 17.80 -2.70 6.43
CA PHE A 28 17.45 -2.58 5.03
C PHE A 28 18.67 -2.24 4.18
N ARG A 29 18.72 -2.79 2.96
CA ARG A 29 19.76 -2.52 1.97
C ARG A 29 19.13 -2.32 0.60
N TRP A 30 19.66 -1.34 -0.14
CA TRP A 30 19.36 -1.19 -1.55
C TRP A 30 20.07 -2.28 -2.34
N THR A 31 19.27 -3.10 -3.00
CA THR A 31 19.69 -4.14 -3.94
C THR A 31 18.93 -3.91 -5.23
N GLY A 32 19.37 -4.47 -6.35
CA GLY A 32 18.64 -4.33 -7.62
C GLY A 32 17.16 -4.73 -7.49
N ARG A 33 16.88 -5.79 -6.72
CA ARG A 33 15.50 -6.23 -6.44
C ARG A 33 14.71 -5.24 -5.59
N THR A 34 15.23 -4.81 -4.44
CA THR A 34 14.49 -3.90 -3.54
C THR A 34 14.29 -2.53 -4.18
N ALA A 35 15.28 -2.04 -4.92
CA ALA A 35 15.16 -0.81 -5.71
C ALA A 35 14.05 -0.90 -6.77
N ALA A 36 14.00 -1.99 -7.54
CA ALA A 36 12.97 -2.19 -8.54
C ALA A 36 11.56 -2.24 -7.91
N ILE A 37 11.39 -2.99 -6.81
CA ILE A 37 10.11 -3.07 -6.10
C ILE A 37 9.69 -1.68 -5.59
N SER A 38 10.59 -0.96 -4.91
CA SER A 38 10.30 0.38 -4.40
C SER A 38 9.93 1.35 -5.53
N PHE A 39 10.60 1.30 -6.67
CA PHE A 39 10.28 2.14 -7.83
C PHE A 39 8.91 1.81 -8.44
N VAL A 40 8.60 0.53 -8.61
CA VAL A 40 7.31 0.10 -9.18
C VAL A 40 6.15 0.55 -8.31
N PHE A 41 6.22 0.30 -7.00
CA PHE A 41 5.14 0.65 -6.09
C PHE A 41 5.11 2.13 -5.69
N GLY A 42 6.27 2.80 -5.67
CA GLY A 42 6.36 4.22 -5.30
C GLY A 42 6.08 5.19 -6.45
N ALA A 43 6.38 4.81 -7.69
CA ALA A 43 6.24 5.69 -8.84
C ALA A 43 5.35 5.09 -9.92
N VAL A 44 5.67 3.89 -10.44
CA VAL A 44 5.00 3.35 -11.63
C VAL A 44 3.50 3.17 -11.42
N ILE A 45 3.11 2.49 -10.33
CA ILE A 45 1.69 2.23 -10.04
C ILE A 45 0.93 3.55 -9.79
N PRO A 46 1.37 4.46 -8.89
CA PRO A 46 0.70 5.75 -8.72
C PRO A 46 0.61 6.57 -10.01
N SER A 47 1.65 6.59 -10.84
CA SER A 47 1.63 7.31 -12.11
C SER A 47 0.61 6.74 -13.10
N ILE A 48 0.51 5.41 -13.22
CA ILE A 48 -0.48 4.77 -14.08
C ILE A 48 -1.90 5.09 -13.59
N VAL A 49 -2.14 4.95 -12.28
CA VAL A 49 -3.44 5.25 -11.68
C VAL A 49 -3.80 6.73 -11.85
N GLY A 50 -2.86 7.64 -11.57
CA GLY A 50 -3.06 9.08 -11.73
C GLY A 50 -3.33 9.47 -13.19
N TYR A 51 -2.61 8.89 -14.13
CA TYR A 51 -2.84 9.12 -15.56
C TYR A 51 -4.23 8.66 -15.99
N MET A 52 -4.65 7.45 -15.58
CA MET A 52 -5.99 6.96 -15.86
C MET A 52 -7.04 7.86 -15.23
N ALA A 53 -6.87 8.24 -13.97
CA ALA A 53 -7.79 9.13 -13.25
C ALA A 53 -8.01 10.43 -14.04
N ILE A 54 -6.92 11.15 -14.39
CA ILE A 54 -6.99 12.40 -15.16
C ILE A 54 -7.66 12.19 -16.52
N LYS A 55 -7.41 11.06 -17.19
CA LYS A 55 -8.01 10.77 -18.50
C LYS A 55 -9.48 10.33 -18.43
N THR A 56 -9.92 9.81 -17.29
CA THR A 56 -11.30 9.34 -17.08
C THR A 56 -12.15 10.34 -16.31
N GLU A 57 -11.53 11.35 -15.71
CA GLU A 57 -12.22 12.43 -14.99
C GLU A 57 -13.19 13.13 -15.94
N GLY A 58 -14.45 13.25 -15.50
CA GLY A 58 -15.52 13.87 -16.28
C GLY A 58 -15.93 13.11 -17.54
N LYS A 59 -15.24 12.03 -17.93
CA LYS A 59 -15.50 11.33 -19.19
C LYS A 59 -16.79 10.53 -19.20
N TRP A 60 -17.35 10.18 -18.04
CA TRP A 60 -18.49 9.28 -17.96
C TRP A 60 -19.60 9.92 -17.10
N ASP A 61 -20.75 10.24 -17.72
CA ASP A 61 -21.97 10.58 -17.00
C ASP A 61 -23.06 9.54 -17.30
N MET A 62 -23.52 8.86 -16.25
CA MET A 62 -24.56 7.83 -16.33
C MET A 62 -25.92 8.35 -15.84
N ARG A 63 -26.02 9.63 -15.47
CA ARG A 63 -27.23 10.17 -14.85
C ARG A 63 -28.36 10.28 -15.87
N GLY A 64 -29.43 9.51 -15.66
CA GLY A 64 -30.64 9.54 -16.48
C GLY A 64 -30.52 8.91 -17.88
N LYS A 65 -29.39 8.25 -18.20
CA LYS A 65 -29.14 7.62 -19.50
C LYS A 65 -30.04 6.39 -19.72
N ARG A 66 -30.56 6.20 -20.94
CA ARG A 66 -31.39 5.06 -21.35
C ARG A 66 -30.61 4.09 -22.25
N ARG A 67 -31.21 2.95 -22.58
CA ARG A 67 -30.61 1.96 -23.48
C ARG A 67 -30.36 2.59 -24.86
N GLY A 68 -29.09 2.63 -25.28
CA GLY A 68 -28.66 3.21 -26.56
C GLY A 68 -28.05 4.61 -26.45
N ASP A 69 -28.14 5.28 -25.29
CA ASP A 69 -27.56 6.62 -25.10
C ASP A 69 -26.05 6.55 -24.86
N THR A 70 -25.32 7.55 -25.37
CA THR A 70 -23.88 7.68 -25.16
C THR A 70 -23.57 8.14 -23.74
N ILE A 71 -22.70 7.38 -23.06
CA ILE A 71 -22.27 7.63 -21.67
C ILE A 71 -21.03 8.54 -21.62
N ALA A 72 -20.26 8.58 -22.72
CA ALA A 72 -19.05 9.38 -22.79
C ALA A 72 -19.34 10.88 -22.94
N GLU A 73 -18.66 11.69 -22.14
CA GLU A 73 -18.54 13.15 -22.31
C GLU A 73 -17.12 13.47 -22.82
N PHE A 74 -16.99 14.39 -23.78
CA PHE A 74 -15.76 14.64 -24.56
C PHE A 74 -15.11 15.98 -24.21
#